data_AF-A0A8H8SMI4-F1
#
_entry.id   AF-A0A8H8SMI4-F1
#
_cell.length_a   1.000
_cell.length_b   1.000
_cell.length_c   1.000
_cell.angle_alpha   90.00
_cell.angle_beta   90.00
_cell.angle_gamma   90.00
#
_symmetry.space_group_name_H-M   'P 1'
#
loop_
_entity.id
_entity.type
_entity.pdbx_description
1 polymer ?
#
loop_
_entity_poly.entity_id
_entity_poly.type
_entity_poly.pdbx_seq_one_letter_code
_entity_poly.pdbx_strand_id
1 'polypeptide(L)'
;MPYKIRELLESIKRLWWSWFPDRRISTTNGVELREHNPAPRNTSSSEPSRDGALRGVPGISAVPAVPPPVIIATGIPAPSGVLQIRETIAAQSSNVPGINQETEPPLLEISTDNDIWGGLKAFAIALGTCGAQFAPLKSAIDTFAGFVEGFKVGGEMEEEYELLRRTLDWLFRDLAFRFNEKTPPTMRPSISNLTRGLEQEIEFINNKRQPFLGQSYLQSGKNIDDIIRCYRRIENLLQRLTLNANMNIWLLVEEQVTGNRLKSLSPSHAAWYSSKESSEIYRDECTADTRLEVLEKFKVWSEDDTAEKIYWLNGMAGTGKTTLAYTLCKQLEKEDRLAANFFCSRLLDSCRDAHLILPTIAYQLAQYSYPFRYALSRVLEIYPDVHTLGEILDLLLNRIADLPIKIFLTSRPDPEILQRMLPESGDCKRIVLHLHNIDQSVVQGDIRRYLEAGLKPANVSAEHMNTLVTNSGVLFIYAATVVRYVSDFGFSRSSERLNQVLGLTKPSSASNAAINELYSLILEQAICDPRLGEEEQEQILLVLHTVICAQEPLSASTLSSILGLSEQAVKATVSSMRSVLNIQQDNEGVATLHKSFSDYLLDRNRSKALYCEEEKQH
;
A
#
# COMPACT_ATOMS: atom_id res chain seq x y z
N MET A 1 5.22 14.68 -15.39
CA MET A 1 4.62 13.90 -14.29
C MET A 1 5.59 13.03 -13.46
N PRO A 2 6.61 12.33 -14.02
CA PRO A 2 7.52 11.47 -13.23
C PRO A 2 8.31 12.20 -12.13
N TYR A 3 8.64 13.47 -12.36
CA TYR A 3 9.48 14.29 -11.47
C TYR A 3 8.87 14.53 -10.09
N LYS A 4 7.54 14.73 -9.98
CA LYS A 4 6.88 15.04 -8.69
C LYS A 4 6.66 13.81 -7.79
N ILE A 5 6.48 12.62 -8.37
CA ILE A 5 6.44 11.36 -7.60
C ILE A 5 7.85 10.96 -7.19
N ARG A 6 8.86 11.19 -8.05
CA ARG A 6 10.28 11.10 -7.69
C ARG A 6 10.63 12.03 -6.54
N GLU A 7 10.24 13.30 -6.62
CA GLU A 7 10.43 14.25 -5.52
C GLU A 7 9.67 13.85 -4.26
N LEU A 8 8.46 13.30 -4.37
CA LEU A 8 7.71 12.81 -3.21
C LEU A 8 8.42 11.62 -2.54
N LEU A 9 8.89 10.63 -3.30
CA LEU A 9 9.60 9.46 -2.76
C LEU A 9 11.02 9.81 -2.29
N GLU A 10 11.74 10.68 -3.01
CA GLU A 10 13.04 11.23 -2.58
C GLU A 10 12.88 12.16 -1.38
N SER A 11 11.76 12.87 -1.24
CA SER A 11 11.47 13.67 -0.06
C SER A 11 11.05 12.81 1.11
N ILE A 12 10.23 11.76 0.92
CA ILE A 12 9.95 10.74 1.94
C ILE A 12 11.27 10.13 2.41
N LYS A 13 12.17 9.78 1.48
CA LYS A 13 13.53 9.29 1.74
C LYS A 13 14.40 10.31 2.48
N ARG A 14 14.46 11.57 2.06
CA ARG A 14 15.25 12.64 2.72
C ARG A 14 14.71 12.99 4.12
N LEU A 15 13.39 13.07 4.27
CA LEU A 15 12.72 13.26 5.56
C LEU A 15 13.03 12.09 6.48
N TRP A 16 13.08 10.87 5.94
CA TRP A 16 13.53 9.68 6.67
C TRP A 16 15.00 9.70 7.10
N TRP A 17 15.91 10.12 6.23
CA TRP A 17 17.34 10.23 6.57
C TRP A 17 17.62 11.27 7.65
N SER A 18 16.78 12.29 7.78
CA SER A 18 16.90 13.27 8.88
C SER A 18 16.60 12.68 10.27
N TRP A 19 16.08 11.45 10.35
CA TRP A 19 15.67 10.79 11.61
C TRP A 19 16.67 9.76 12.13
N PHE A 20 17.67 9.38 11.33
CA PHE A 20 18.69 8.44 11.72
C PHE A 20 20.05 9.14 11.59
N PRO A 21 20.78 9.37 12.69
CA PRO A 21 22.16 9.84 12.59
C PRO A 21 22.96 8.85 11.75
N ASP A 22 23.71 9.38 10.77
CA ASP A 22 24.67 8.64 9.95
C ASP A 22 25.40 7.58 10.81
N ARG A 23 25.35 6.30 10.43
CA ARG A 23 26.36 5.31 10.86
C ARG A 23 27.71 5.68 10.24
N ARG A 24 28.26 6.84 10.57
CA ARG A 24 29.70 7.07 10.43
C ARG A 24 30.33 6.63 11.73
N ILE A 25 30.62 5.33 11.78
CA ILE A 25 31.74 4.86 12.57
C ILE A 25 32.94 5.69 12.09
N SER A 26 33.37 6.64 12.92
CA SER A 26 34.66 7.29 12.75
C SER A 26 35.72 6.22 12.97
N THR A 27 36.09 5.50 11.92
CA THR A 27 37.36 4.80 11.89
C THR A 27 38.45 5.86 11.73
N THR A 28 38.78 6.54 12.84
CA THR A 28 40.09 7.17 12.97
C THR A 28 41.12 6.05 13.13
N ASN A 29 41.49 5.45 12.01
CA ASN A 29 42.81 4.88 11.80
C ASN A 29 43.24 5.35 10.41
N GLY A 30 44.08 6.38 10.42
CA GLY A 30 44.58 7.01 9.22
C GLY A 30 45.47 6.08 8.42
N VAL A 31 45.26 6.07 7.11
CA VAL A 31 46.32 6.04 6.11
C VAL A 31 45.81 6.91 4.94
N GLU A 32 46.45 8.07 4.76
CA GLU A 32 46.30 8.89 3.57
C GLU A 32 46.80 8.12 2.34
N LEU A 33 45.97 8.01 1.30
CA LEU A 33 46.45 7.87 -0.06
C LEU A 33 46.00 9.11 -0.84
N ARG A 34 46.99 9.96 -1.09
CA ARG A 34 46.92 11.13 -1.96
C ARG A 34 46.51 10.71 -3.37
N GLU A 35 45.50 11.36 -3.92
CA GLU A 35 45.47 11.64 -5.36
C GLU A 35 45.26 13.14 -5.60
N HIS A 36 46.23 13.69 -6.33
CA HIS A 36 46.34 15.07 -6.77
C HIS A 36 45.21 15.42 -7.73
N ASN A 37 44.59 16.59 -7.52
CA ASN A 37 43.95 17.33 -8.61
C ASN A 37 44.40 18.80 -8.57
N PRO A 38 44.80 19.40 -9.71
CA PRO A 38 45.31 20.76 -9.74
C PRO A 38 44.16 21.78 -9.84
N ALA A 39 44.14 22.74 -8.91
CA ALA A 39 43.63 24.09 -9.17
C ALA A 39 44.78 24.90 -9.85
N PRO A 40 44.58 26.07 -10.53
CA PRO A 40 43.72 27.16 -10.03
C PRO A 40 43.10 28.11 -11.09
N ARG A 41 42.24 29.04 -10.65
CA ARG A 41 42.52 30.49 -10.74
C ARG A 41 41.50 31.35 -9.99
N ASN A 42 42.07 32.28 -9.23
CA ASN A 42 41.48 33.29 -8.33
C ASN A 42 40.86 34.49 -9.06
N THR A 43 40.03 35.26 -8.34
CA THR A 43 40.10 36.74 -8.15
C THR A 43 39.00 37.16 -7.16
N SER A 44 39.30 37.43 -5.88
CA SER A 44 39.53 38.75 -5.23
C SER A 44 38.35 39.75 -5.36
N SER A 45 37.60 40.05 -4.29
CA SER A 45 37.72 41.21 -3.36
C SER A 45 36.25 41.64 -3.05
N SER A 46 35.79 42.21 -1.94
CA SER A 46 36.34 42.99 -0.82
C SER A 46 35.22 43.13 0.25
N GLU A 47 35.60 43.12 1.53
CA GLU A 47 34.80 43.51 2.72
C GLU A 47 34.77 45.06 2.87
N PRO A 48 33.89 45.71 3.70
CA PRO A 48 33.99 45.61 5.17
C PRO A 48 32.68 45.74 6.00
N SER A 49 32.89 45.59 7.31
CA SER A 49 32.02 45.37 8.46
C SER A 49 31.08 46.51 8.92
N ARG A 50 30.04 46.16 9.70
CA ARG A 50 29.57 46.93 10.89
C ARG A 50 28.65 46.09 11.82
N ASP A 51 28.80 46.37 13.12
CA ASP A 51 28.32 45.69 14.34
C ASP A 51 26.79 45.57 14.57
N GLY A 52 26.38 44.63 15.44
CA GLY A 52 25.12 44.73 16.20
C GLY A 52 24.49 43.46 16.81
N ALA A 53 25.02 42.99 17.95
CA ALA A 53 24.40 42.28 19.10
C ALA A 53 23.07 41.44 19.01
N LEU A 54 23.20 40.17 19.47
CA LEU A 54 22.37 39.41 20.44
C LEU A 54 20.83 39.25 20.24
N ARG A 55 20.37 38.01 19.96
CA ARG A 55 19.49 37.15 20.81
C ARG A 55 18.74 36.08 20.00
N GLY A 56 18.72 34.85 20.53
CA GLY A 56 17.52 33.99 20.53
C GLY A 56 17.44 32.92 19.46
N VAL A 57 17.95 31.72 19.79
CA VAL A 57 17.49 30.45 19.20
C VAL A 57 16.13 30.10 19.84
N PRO A 58 15.11 29.80 19.03
CA PRO A 58 14.33 28.58 19.24
C PRO A 58 13.92 27.95 17.89
N GLY A 59 13.65 26.66 17.72
CA GLY A 59 13.60 25.52 18.60
C GLY A 59 13.42 24.30 17.68
N ILE A 60 14.08 23.21 18.03
CA ILE A 60 14.07 21.96 17.27
C ILE A 60 12.70 21.31 17.52
N SER A 61 11.88 21.26 16.47
CA SER A 61 10.55 20.63 16.50
C SER A 61 10.67 19.15 16.20
N ALA A 62 10.14 18.34 17.11
CA ALA A 62 10.07 16.88 17.06
C ALA A 62 9.39 16.35 15.79
N VAL A 63 9.90 15.24 15.23
CA VAL A 63 9.49 14.69 13.93
C VAL A 63 8.64 13.40 14.04
N PRO A 64 7.51 13.25 13.30
CA PRO A 64 6.57 12.13 13.47
C PRO A 64 6.44 11.13 12.29
N ALA A 65 6.27 9.83 12.62
CA ALA A 65 6.18 8.64 11.73
C ALA A 65 5.38 8.78 10.39
N VAL A 66 6.05 8.44 9.27
CA VAL A 66 5.47 8.31 7.91
C VAL A 66 4.94 6.87 7.65
N PRO A 67 3.72 6.66 7.13
CA PRO A 67 3.10 5.34 6.99
C PRO A 67 2.89 4.90 5.51
N PRO A 68 2.20 3.78 5.21
CA PRO A 68 2.54 2.88 4.10
C PRO A 68 2.09 3.27 2.68
N PRO A 69 2.84 2.86 1.63
CA PRO A 69 2.34 2.80 0.25
C PRO A 69 1.57 1.51 -0.04
N VAL A 70 0.37 1.66 -0.59
CA VAL A 70 -0.44 0.58 -1.16
C VAL A 70 -0.62 0.86 -2.65
N ILE A 71 -0.37 -0.14 -3.48
CA ILE A 71 -0.44 -0.04 -4.93
C ILE A 71 -1.56 -0.92 -5.46
N ILE A 72 -2.50 -0.28 -6.14
CA ILE A 72 -3.69 -0.89 -6.74
C ILE A 72 -3.49 -0.92 -8.25
N ALA A 73 -3.77 -2.06 -8.88
CA ALA A 73 -3.76 -2.17 -10.32
C ALA A 73 -5.13 -1.77 -10.91
N THR A 74 -5.13 -0.77 -11.79
CA THR A 74 -6.31 -0.28 -12.52
C THR A 74 -6.02 -0.18 -14.00
N GLY A 75 -5.90 -1.33 -14.66
CA GLY A 75 -6.08 -1.34 -16.10
C GLY A 75 -4.95 -0.80 -17.03
N ILE A 76 -3.82 -1.52 -17.29
CA ILE A 76 -2.63 -1.13 -18.14
C ILE A 76 -2.93 -0.41 -19.47
N PRO A 77 -2.49 0.84 -19.74
CA PRO A 77 -2.41 1.33 -21.12
C PRO A 77 -1.20 0.71 -21.83
N ALA A 78 -1.36 0.41 -23.13
CA ALA A 78 -0.27 -0.09 -23.96
C ALA A 78 0.90 0.91 -24.03
N PRO A 79 2.17 0.49 -23.93
CA PRO A 79 3.30 1.38 -24.17
C PRO A 79 3.40 1.69 -25.67
N SER A 80 3.32 2.97 -26.04
CA SER A 80 3.52 3.47 -27.42
C SER A 80 4.99 3.38 -27.93
N GLY A 81 5.83 2.53 -27.33
CA GLY A 81 7.27 2.43 -27.63
C GLY A 81 7.74 1.11 -28.23
N VAL A 82 6.87 0.12 -28.43
CA VAL A 82 7.29 -1.25 -28.81
C VAL A 82 7.74 -1.35 -30.28
N LEU A 83 7.44 -0.35 -31.12
CA LEU A 83 7.85 -0.35 -32.54
C LEU A 83 9.35 -0.08 -32.76
N GLN A 84 10.08 0.55 -31.83
CA GLN A 84 11.50 0.89 -32.05
C GLN A 84 12.51 -0.23 -31.70
N ILE A 85 12.11 -1.23 -30.91
CA ILE A 85 13.02 -2.32 -30.50
C ILE A 85 13.19 -3.36 -31.62
N ARG A 86 12.20 -3.50 -32.52
CA ARG A 86 12.28 -4.40 -33.68
C ARG A 86 13.38 -4.01 -34.67
N GLU A 87 13.66 -2.72 -34.84
CA GLU A 87 14.67 -2.25 -35.79
C GLU A 87 16.10 -2.38 -35.26
N THR A 88 16.28 -2.35 -33.94
CA THR A 88 17.63 -2.38 -33.33
C THR A 88 18.20 -3.79 -33.27
N ILE A 89 17.35 -4.82 -33.12
CA ILE A 89 17.77 -6.23 -33.04
C ILE A 89 18.10 -6.82 -34.43
N ALA A 90 17.50 -6.29 -35.50
CA ALA A 90 17.82 -6.68 -36.87
C ALA A 90 19.27 -6.33 -37.28
N ALA A 91 19.89 -5.35 -36.61
CA ALA A 91 21.22 -4.85 -36.96
C ALA A 91 22.40 -5.55 -36.23
N GLN A 92 22.15 -6.42 -35.25
CA GLN A 92 23.22 -7.05 -34.45
C GLN A 92 23.31 -8.59 -34.58
N SER A 93 22.52 -9.19 -35.46
CA SER A 93 22.46 -10.65 -35.67
C SER A 93 23.34 -11.13 -36.83
N SER A 94 24.58 -10.66 -36.93
CA SER A 94 25.57 -11.22 -37.86
C SER A 94 26.78 -11.70 -37.08
N ASN A 95 26.74 -12.95 -36.60
CA ASN A 95 27.86 -13.87 -36.38
C ASN A 95 27.59 -14.87 -35.24
N VAL A 96 26.79 -15.91 -35.51
CA VAL A 96 26.93 -17.22 -34.87
C VAL A 96 26.55 -18.30 -35.89
N PRO A 97 27.44 -19.25 -36.24
CA PRO A 97 27.11 -20.31 -37.18
C PRO A 97 26.53 -21.53 -36.45
N GLY A 98 25.36 -21.99 -36.89
CA GLY A 98 24.86 -23.34 -36.61
C GLY A 98 23.51 -23.41 -35.89
N ILE A 99 22.41 -23.11 -36.61
CA ILE A 99 21.09 -23.70 -36.33
C ILE A 99 20.47 -24.03 -37.69
N ASN A 100 20.26 -25.33 -37.94
CA ASN A 100 19.62 -25.84 -39.15
C ASN A 100 18.10 -25.64 -39.07
N GLN A 101 17.55 -25.10 -40.17
CA GLN A 101 16.18 -25.23 -40.68
C GLN A 101 15.04 -24.77 -39.76
N GLU A 102 14.63 -23.53 -39.99
CA GLU A 102 13.26 -23.06 -39.80
C GLU A 102 12.30 -23.98 -40.57
N THR A 103 11.58 -24.83 -39.86
CA THR A 103 10.30 -25.34 -40.36
C THR A 103 9.27 -24.26 -40.14
N GLU A 104 8.75 -23.70 -41.23
CA GLU A 104 7.53 -22.90 -41.24
C GLU A 104 6.45 -23.60 -40.39
N PRO A 105 5.68 -22.86 -39.56
CA PRO A 105 4.60 -23.45 -38.80
C PRO A 105 3.60 -24.11 -39.77
N PRO A 106 2.98 -25.25 -39.41
CA PRO A 106 1.91 -25.80 -40.22
C PRO A 106 0.81 -24.74 -40.30
N LEU A 107 0.63 -24.18 -41.50
CA LEU A 107 -0.55 -23.42 -41.84
C LEU A 107 -1.73 -24.34 -41.58
N LEU A 108 -2.42 -24.12 -40.45
CA LEU A 108 -3.80 -24.57 -40.31
C LEU A 108 -4.52 -24.04 -41.53
N GLU A 109 -4.97 -24.96 -42.40
CA GLU A 109 -5.67 -24.63 -43.64
C GLU A 109 -6.72 -23.58 -43.35
N ILE A 110 -6.48 -22.37 -43.85
CA ILE A 110 -7.41 -21.27 -43.80
C ILE A 110 -8.56 -21.69 -44.70
N SER A 111 -9.63 -22.18 -44.08
CA SER A 111 -10.96 -22.15 -44.68
C SER A 111 -11.21 -20.71 -45.14
N THR A 112 -11.20 -20.52 -46.45
CA THR A 112 -11.57 -19.29 -47.14
C THR A 112 -13.08 -19.19 -47.11
N ASP A 113 -13.64 -19.01 -45.92
CA ASP A 113 -15.02 -18.60 -45.77
C ASP A 113 -15.07 -17.19 -45.18
N ASN A 114 -16.06 -16.44 -45.64
CA ASN A 114 -16.29 -15.01 -45.47
C ASN A 114 -16.69 -14.66 -44.01
N ASP A 115 -16.01 -15.24 -43.02
CA ASP A 115 -16.36 -15.17 -41.61
C ASP A 115 -15.72 -13.95 -40.94
N ILE A 116 -16.53 -12.90 -40.85
CA ILE A 116 -16.19 -11.57 -40.35
C ILE A 116 -15.55 -11.63 -38.94
N TRP A 117 -15.86 -12.65 -38.11
CA TRP A 117 -15.36 -12.83 -36.74
C TRP A 117 -14.69 -14.21 -36.51
N GLY A 118 -13.99 -14.73 -37.51
CA GLY A 118 -13.33 -16.04 -37.40
C GLY A 118 -12.28 -16.14 -36.28
N GLY A 119 -11.69 -15.01 -35.86
CA GLY A 119 -10.74 -14.95 -34.74
C GLY A 119 -11.38 -15.13 -33.39
N LEU A 120 -12.51 -14.46 -33.18
CA LEU A 120 -13.34 -14.63 -31.99
C LEU A 120 -13.73 -16.10 -31.79
N LYS A 121 -14.18 -16.77 -32.86
CA LYS A 121 -14.55 -18.18 -32.83
C LYS A 121 -13.35 -19.09 -32.51
N ALA A 122 -12.20 -18.83 -33.13
CA ALA A 122 -10.98 -19.57 -32.83
C ALA A 122 -10.58 -19.43 -31.35
N PHE A 123 -10.71 -18.24 -30.78
CA PHE A 123 -10.40 -18.01 -29.36
C PHE A 123 -11.38 -18.73 -28.43
N ALA A 124 -12.67 -18.72 -28.74
CA ALA A 124 -13.69 -19.46 -27.99
C ALA A 124 -13.37 -20.97 -27.92
N ILE A 125 -12.91 -21.55 -29.04
CA ILE A 125 -12.47 -22.95 -29.13
C ILE A 125 -11.22 -23.17 -28.27
N ALA A 126 -10.19 -22.32 -28.39
CA ALA A 126 -8.95 -22.41 -27.61
C ALA A 126 -9.18 -22.28 -26.09
N LEU A 127 -10.13 -21.45 -25.67
CA LEU A 127 -10.55 -21.37 -24.26
C LEU A 127 -11.26 -22.65 -23.80
N GLY A 128 -11.98 -23.33 -24.69
CA GLY A 128 -12.61 -24.63 -24.42
C GLY A 128 -11.62 -25.76 -24.14
N THR A 129 -10.39 -25.63 -24.65
CA THR A 129 -9.29 -26.57 -24.38
C THR A 129 -8.45 -26.18 -23.16
N CYS A 130 -8.68 -25.00 -22.57
CA CYS A 130 -7.99 -24.54 -21.37
C CYS A 130 -8.63 -25.06 -20.08
N GLY A 131 -7.88 -25.02 -18.97
CA GLY A 131 -8.37 -25.46 -17.65
C GLY A 131 -9.53 -24.61 -17.11
N ALA A 132 -10.24 -25.13 -16.10
CA ALA A 132 -11.45 -24.53 -15.50
C ALA A 132 -11.29 -23.05 -15.06
N GLN A 133 -10.06 -22.60 -14.79
CA GLN A 133 -9.75 -21.21 -14.43
C GLN A 133 -10.15 -20.18 -15.50
N PHE A 134 -10.28 -20.57 -16.77
CA PHE A 134 -10.72 -19.68 -17.86
C PHE A 134 -12.18 -19.89 -18.28
N ALA A 135 -12.95 -20.72 -17.57
CA ALA A 135 -14.36 -20.98 -17.90
C ALA A 135 -15.25 -19.72 -17.87
N PRO A 136 -15.09 -18.79 -16.90
CA PRO A 136 -15.80 -17.51 -16.91
C PRO A 136 -15.54 -16.69 -18.19
N LEU A 137 -14.26 -16.57 -18.58
CA LEU A 137 -13.88 -15.90 -19.82
C LEU A 137 -14.53 -16.55 -21.03
N LYS A 138 -14.49 -17.88 -21.10
CA LYS A 138 -15.11 -18.63 -22.20
C LYS A 138 -16.59 -18.29 -22.34
N SER A 139 -17.32 -18.30 -21.21
CA SER A 139 -18.75 -17.96 -21.19
C SER A 139 -19.02 -16.54 -21.71
N ALA A 140 -18.20 -15.57 -21.31
CA ALA A 140 -18.32 -14.21 -21.82
C ALA A 140 -17.99 -14.13 -23.32
N ILE A 141 -16.92 -14.78 -23.78
CA ILE A 141 -16.56 -14.81 -25.20
C ILE A 141 -17.67 -15.46 -26.05
N ASP A 142 -18.28 -16.55 -25.60
CA ASP A 142 -19.43 -17.17 -26.26
C ASP A 142 -20.64 -16.21 -26.31
N THR A 143 -20.88 -15.47 -25.22
CA THR A 143 -21.92 -14.43 -25.15
C THR A 143 -21.66 -13.29 -26.14
N PHE A 144 -20.42 -12.83 -26.22
CA PHE A 144 -19.99 -11.79 -27.16
C PHE A 144 -20.12 -12.25 -28.61
N ALA A 145 -19.76 -13.49 -28.92
CA ALA A 145 -19.97 -14.10 -30.23
C ALA A 145 -21.45 -14.05 -30.65
N GLY A 146 -22.35 -14.43 -29.76
CA GLY A 146 -23.79 -14.33 -29.99
C GLY A 146 -24.33 -12.90 -30.11
N PHE A 147 -23.61 -11.88 -29.65
CA PHE A 147 -23.95 -10.47 -29.83
C PHE A 147 -23.52 -9.96 -31.21
N VAL A 148 -22.28 -10.24 -31.62
CA VAL A 148 -21.72 -9.70 -32.88
C VAL A 148 -22.38 -10.28 -34.14
N GLU A 149 -22.92 -11.50 -34.08
CA GLU A 149 -23.59 -12.18 -35.21
C GLU A 149 -24.88 -11.47 -35.70
N GLY A 150 -25.38 -10.45 -34.97
CA GLY A 150 -26.55 -9.66 -35.36
C GLY A 150 -26.35 -8.14 -35.41
N PHE A 151 -25.13 -7.65 -35.17
CA PHE A 151 -24.85 -6.22 -35.04
C PHE A 151 -24.26 -5.63 -36.33
N LYS A 152 -24.87 -4.55 -36.84
CA LYS A 152 -24.38 -3.79 -38.01
C LYS A 152 -24.45 -2.30 -37.72
N VAL A 153 -23.37 -1.59 -38.03
CA VAL A 153 -23.29 -0.12 -37.97
C VAL A 153 -23.33 0.41 -39.40
N GLY A 154 -24.10 1.46 -39.66
CA GLY A 154 -24.12 2.17 -40.95
C GLY A 154 -24.08 3.68 -40.74
N GLY A 155 -23.60 4.43 -41.74
CA GLY A 155 -23.49 5.89 -41.70
C GLY A 155 -22.07 6.39 -41.35
N GLU A 156 -21.94 7.58 -40.77
CA GLU A 156 -20.64 8.27 -40.55
C GLU A 156 -19.64 7.50 -39.66
N MET A 157 -20.12 6.59 -38.80
CA MET A 157 -19.28 5.81 -37.87
C MET A 157 -18.91 4.41 -38.39
N GLU A 158 -19.29 4.07 -39.63
CA GLU A 158 -19.08 2.74 -40.22
C GLU A 158 -17.60 2.40 -40.41
N GLU A 159 -16.79 3.36 -40.87
CA GLU A 159 -15.35 3.18 -41.06
C GLU A 159 -14.62 2.94 -39.72
N GLU A 160 -14.99 3.70 -38.69
CA GLU A 160 -14.39 3.60 -37.36
C GLU A 160 -14.71 2.25 -36.70
N TYR A 161 -15.97 1.83 -36.80
CA TYR A 161 -16.41 0.53 -36.33
C TYR A 161 -15.70 -0.61 -37.06
N GLU A 162 -15.58 -0.56 -38.39
CA GLU A 162 -14.92 -1.61 -39.16
C GLU A 162 -13.43 -1.73 -38.83
N LEU A 163 -12.74 -0.62 -38.59
CA LEU A 163 -11.35 -0.64 -38.14
C LEU A 163 -11.23 -1.33 -36.78
N LEU A 164 -12.05 -0.93 -35.81
CA LEU A 164 -12.06 -1.48 -34.47
C LEU A 164 -12.42 -2.97 -34.45
N ARG A 165 -13.41 -3.37 -35.26
CA ARG A 165 -13.82 -4.77 -35.47
C ARG A 165 -12.68 -5.62 -35.97
N ARG A 166 -11.94 -5.16 -36.99
CA ARG A 166 -10.77 -5.87 -37.55
C ARG A 166 -9.67 -6.02 -36.51
N THR A 167 -9.39 -4.97 -35.73
CA THR A 167 -8.38 -5.01 -34.67
C THR A 167 -8.77 -6.03 -33.58
N LEU A 168 -10.03 -6.03 -33.16
CA LEU A 168 -10.54 -7.00 -32.19
C LEU A 168 -10.45 -8.45 -32.70
N ASP A 169 -10.89 -8.72 -33.94
CA ASP A 169 -10.81 -10.07 -34.50
C ASP A 169 -9.35 -10.55 -34.59
N TRP A 170 -8.42 -9.66 -34.96
CA TRP A 170 -7.00 -9.96 -34.95
C TRP A 170 -6.47 -10.28 -33.55
N LEU A 171 -6.83 -9.48 -32.52
CA LEU A 171 -6.44 -9.74 -31.14
C LEU A 171 -6.97 -11.09 -30.65
N PHE A 172 -8.20 -11.45 -31.00
CA PHE A 172 -8.74 -12.77 -30.68
C PHE A 172 -7.97 -13.90 -31.38
N ARG A 173 -7.57 -13.74 -32.64
CA ARG A 173 -6.71 -14.74 -33.33
C ARG A 173 -5.38 -14.92 -32.62
N ASP A 174 -4.74 -13.83 -32.24
CA ASP A 174 -3.45 -13.86 -31.56
C ASP A 174 -3.56 -14.53 -30.18
N LEU A 175 -4.63 -14.23 -29.42
CA LEU A 175 -4.92 -14.91 -28.16
C LEU A 175 -5.25 -16.40 -28.36
N ALA A 176 -6.02 -16.76 -29.40
CA ALA A 176 -6.33 -18.14 -29.74
C ALA A 176 -5.06 -18.96 -30.00
N PHE A 177 -4.13 -18.40 -30.76
CA PHE A 177 -2.84 -19.02 -31.02
C PHE A 177 -2.10 -19.33 -29.70
N ARG A 178 -2.02 -18.35 -28.80
CA ARG A 178 -1.25 -18.46 -27.54
C ARG A 178 -1.88 -19.40 -26.52
N PHE A 179 -3.20 -19.42 -26.44
CA PHE A 179 -3.92 -20.31 -25.53
C PHE A 179 -3.97 -21.76 -26.05
N ASN A 180 -3.72 -21.96 -27.33
CA ASN A 180 -3.65 -23.27 -27.97
C ASN A 180 -2.21 -23.84 -28.04
N GLU A 181 -1.21 -23.13 -27.51
CA GLU A 181 0.16 -23.66 -27.41
C GLU A 181 0.26 -24.82 -26.40
N LYS A 182 1.34 -25.59 -26.48
CA LYS A 182 1.58 -26.80 -25.66
C LYS A 182 1.42 -26.59 -24.15
N THR A 183 1.59 -25.35 -23.67
CA THR A 183 1.38 -24.94 -22.29
C THR A 183 0.55 -23.65 -22.25
N PRO A 184 -0.69 -23.69 -21.74
CA PRO A 184 -1.52 -22.49 -21.63
C PRO A 184 -0.91 -21.47 -20.65
N PRO A 185 -1.28 -20.18 -20.76
CA PRO A 185 -0.79 -19.14 -19.87
C PRO A 185 -1.21 -19.40 -18.42
N THR A 186 -0.32 -19.13 -17.46
CA THR A 186 -0.63 -19.25 -16.03
C THR A 186 -1.58 -18.14 -15.60
N MET A 187 -2.63 -18.49 -14.85
CA MET A 187 -3.61 -17.53 -14.32
C MET A 187 -3.01 -16.74 -13.15
N ARG A 188 -2.43 -15.57 -13.45
CA ARG A 188 -1.99 -14.60 -12.43
C ARG A 188 -3.10 -13.60 -12.09
N PRO A 189 -3.02 -12.91 -10.94
CA PRO A 189 -4.03 -11.90 -10.56
C PRO A 189 -4.25 -10.83 -11.63
N SER A 190 -3.20 -10.40 -12.33
CA SER A 190 -3.32 -9.47 -13.47
C SER A 190 -4.15 -10.03 -14.63
N ILE A 191 -3.99 -11.31 -14.98
CA ILE A 191 -4.76 -11.99 -16.03
C ILE A 191 -6.20 -12.22 -15.56
N SER A 192 -6.39 -12.63 -14.29
CA SER A 192 -7.72 -12.77 -13.66
C SER A 192 -8.53 -11.49 -13.76
N ASN A 193 -7.93 -10.36 -13.41
CA ASN A 193 -8.57 -9.05 -13.53
C ASN A 193 -8.89 -8.64 -14.96
N LEU A 194 -8.01 -8.95 -15.91
CA LEU A 194 -8.25 -8.65 -17.32
C LEU A 194 -9.44 -9.45 -17.85
N THR A 195 -9.50 -10.73 -17.50
CA THR A 195 -10.62 -11.64 -17.78
C THR A 195 -11.92 -11.09 -17.21
N ARG A 196 -11.95 -10.72 -15.93
CA ARG A 196 -13.13 -10.16 -15.27
C ARG A 196 -13.56 -8.83 -15.89
N GLY A 197 -12.62 -7.95 -16.22
CA GLY A 197 -12.92 -6.69 -16.91
C GLY A 197 -13.56 -6.93 -18.28
N LEU A 198 -13.07 -7.92 -19.03
CA LEU A 198 -13.68 -8.32 -20.30
C LEU A 198 -15.11 -8.84 -20.10
N GLU A 199 -15.32 -9.69 -19.09
CA GLU A 199 -16.66 -10.19 -18.75
C GLU A 199 -17.64 -9.06 -18.47
N GLN A 200 -17.24 -8.06 -17.67
CA GLN A 200 -18.08 -6.90 -17.34
C GLN A 200 -18.44 -6.05 -18.56
N GLU A 201 -17.47 -5.77 -19.43
CA GLU A 201 -17.73 -5.00 -20.66
C GLU A 201 -18.63 -5.77 -21.63
N ILE A 202 -18.43 -7.08 -21.77
CA ILE A 202 -19.28 -7.95 -22.59
C ILE A 202 -20.69 -8.05 -22.02
N GLU A 203 -20.83 -8.18 -20.69
CA GLU A 203 -22.14 -8.19 -20.02
C GLU A 203 -22.86 -6.85 -20.19
N PHE A 204 -22.14 -5.72 -20.09
CA PHE A 204 -22.69 -4.40 -20.34
C PHE A 204 -23.26 -4.27 -21.76
N ILE A 205 -22.54 -4.73 -22.79
CA ILE A 205 -23.03 -4.77 -24.17
C ILE A 205 -24.25 -5.69 -24.27
N ASN A 206 -24.20 -6.88 -23.69
CA ASN A 206 -25.31 -7.84 -23.76
C ASN A 206 -26.58 -7.32 -23.08
N ASN A 207 -26.48 -6.57 -21.99
CA ASN A 207 -27.62 -5.92 -21.35
C ASN A 207 -28.25 -4.84 -22.24
N LYS A 208 -27.47 -4.21 -23.13
CA LYS A 208 -27.96 -3.30 -24.16
C LYS A 208 -28.59 -4.01 -25.38
N ARG A 209 -28.55 -5.36 -25.45
CA ARG A 209 -29.17 -6.19 -26.51
C ARG A 209 -30.70 -6.29 -26.40
N GLN A 210 -31.26 -6.26 -25.19
CA GLN A 210 -32.71 -6.38 -24.95
C GLN A 210 -33.56 -5.30 -25.68
N PRO A 211 -33.18 -4.01 -25.75
CA PRO A 211 -33.89 -3.01 -26.55
C PRO A 211 -33.64 -3.09 -28.07
N PHE A 212 -32.75 -3.98 -28.56
CA PHE A 212 -32.29 -4.03 -29.97
C PHE A 212 -33.24 -4.80 -30.91
N LEU A 213 -34.12 -5.65 -30.37
CA LEU A 213 -35.00 -6.54 -31.15
C LEU A 213 -36.35 -5.90 -31.55
N GLY A 214 -36.64 -4.66 -31.12
CA GLY A 214 -37.91 -3.96 -31.38
C GLY A 214 -37.73 -2.60 -32.05
N GLN A 215 -38.09 -2.53 -33.34
CA GLN A 215 -38.31 -1.34 -34.19
C GLN A 215 -37.18 -0.31 -34.37
N SER A 216 -36.63 -0.31 -35.59
CA SER A 216 -36.11 0.83 -36.38
C SER A 216 -35.49 2.00 -35.62
N TYR A 217 -34.17 1.95 -35.42
CA TYR A 217 -33.44 2.99 -34.70
C TYR A 217 -32.52 3.80 -35.62
N LEU A 218 -33.11 4.77 -36.32
CA LEU A 218 -32.38 5.84 -37.01
C LEU A 218 -32.14 7.07 -36.10
N GLN A 219 -32.34 7.00 -34.77
CA GLN A 219 -32.55 8.22 -33.97
C GLN A 219 -31.85 8.40 -32.61
N SER A 220 -30.84 7.61 -32.18
CA SER A 220 -29.91 8.15 -31.16
C SER A 220 -28.47 7.71 -31.36
N GLY A 221 -27.63 8.59 -31.90
CA GLY A 221 -26.17 8.41 -31.97
C GLY A 221 -25.53 8.05 -30.62
N LYS A 222 -26.14 8.47 -29.50
CA LYS A 222 -25.71 8.15 -28.13
C LYS A 222 -25.56 6.64 -27.83
N ASN A 223 -26.42 5.77 -28.36
CA ASN A 223 -26.35 4.33 -28.07
C ASN A 223 -25.26 3.63 -28.90
N ILE A 224 -24.97 4.11 -30.11
CA ILE A 224 -23.88 3.58 -30.95
C ILE A 224 -22.53 4.01 -30.37
N ASP A 225 -22.41 5.26 -29.93
CA ASP A 225 -21.20 5.76 -29.26
C ASP A 225 -20.87 4.98 -27.98
N ASP A 226 -21.88 4.58 -27.19
CA ASP A 226 -21.70 3.74 -26.01
C ASP A 226 -21.12 2.36 -26.36
N ILE A 227 -21.58 1.77 -27.47
CA ILE A 227 -21.10 0.47 -27.96
C ILE A 227 -19.69 0.59 -28.50
N ILE A 228 -19.39 1.61 -29.31
CA ILE A 228 -18.04 1.88 -29.81
C ILE A 228 -17.07 2.10 -28.65
N ARG A 229 -17.46 2.88 -27.63
CA ARG A 229 -16.65 3.05 -26.41
C ARG A 229 -16.42 1.73 -25.69
N CYS A 230 -17.42 0.86 -25.63
CA CYS A 230 -17.25 -0.46 -25.05
C CYS A 230 -16.29 -1.34 -25.87
N TYR A 231 -16.40 -1.36 -27.20
CA TYR A 231 -15.47 -2.08 -28.06
C TYR A 231 -14.02 -1.58 -27.91
N ARG A 232 -13.81 -0.27 -27.76
CA ARG A 232 -12.48 0.31 -27.46
C ARG A 232 -11.94 -0.15 -26.09
N ARG A 233 -12.82 -0.28 -25.08
CA ARG A 233 -12.42 -0.84 -23.78
C ARG A 233 -12.07 -2.32 -23.87
N ILE A 234 -12.86 -3.11 -24.61
CA ILE A 234 -12.56 -4.52 -24.91
C ILE A 234 -11.22 -4.62 -25.64
N GLU A 235 -10.97 -3.79 -26.64
CA GLU A 235 -9.70 -3.76 -27.38
C GLU A 235 -8.52 -3.54 -26.44
N ASN A 236 -8.60 -2.53 -25.56
CA ASN A 236 -7.57 -2.25 -24.58
C ASN A 236 -7.33 -3.45 -23.63
N LEU A 237 -8.40 -4.06 -23.13
CA LEU A 237 -8.31 -5.23 -22.26
C LEU A 237 -7.66 -6.44 -22.97
N LEU A 238 -8.05 -6.72 -24.21
CA LEU A 238 -7.48 -7.81 -25.01
C LEU A 238 -6.00 -7.57 -25.33
N GLN A 239 -5.62 -6.35 -25.72
CA GLN A 239 -4.20 -6.00 -25.96
C GLN A 239 -3.32 -6.31 -24.75
N ARG A 240 -3.81 -6.02 -23.54
CA ARG A 240 -3.07 -6.27 -22.30
C ARG A 240 -3.08 -7.74 -21.91
N LEU A 241 -4.18 -8.44 -22.19
CA LEU A 241 -4.26 -9.87 -22.01
C LEU A 241 -3.23 -10.56 -22.91
N THR A 242 -3.13 -10.14 -24.16
CA THR A 242 -2.07 -10.54 -25.09
C THR A 242 -0.71 -10.29 -24.47
N LEU A 243 -0.38 -9.06 -24.04
CA LEU A 243 0.93 -8.78 -23.43
C LEU A 243 1.27 -9.69 -22.24
N ASN A 244 0.30 -9.99 -21.37
CA ASN A 244 0.52 -10.89 -20.23
C ASN A 244 0.58 -12.37 -20.64
N ALA A 245 -0.13 -12.77 -21.69
CA ALA A 245 -0.08 -14.11 -22.25
C ALA A 245 1.24 -14.38 -22.99
N ASN A 246 1.74 -13.41 -23.77
CA ASN A 246 2.95 -13.51 -24.60
C ASN A 246 4.19 -13.88 -23.80
N MET A 247 4.28 -13.38 -22.57
CA MET A 247 5.47 -13.51 -21.75
C MET A 247 5.57 -14.87 -21.05
N ASN A 248 4.52 -15.70 -21.08
CA ASN A 248 4.52 -17.03 -20.46
C ASN A 248 5.45 -18.03 -21.17
N ILE A 249 5.64 -17.89 -22.48
CA ILE A 249 6.39 -18.84 -23.32
C ILE A 249 7.89 -18.82 -22.97
N TRP A 250 8.45 -17.65 -22.70
CA TRP A 250 9.88 -17.47 -22.40
C TRP A 250 10.25 -17.76 -20.94
N LEU A 251 9.26 -17.78 -20.03
CA LEU A 251 9.49 -17.87 -18.59
C LEU A 251 9.66 -19.30 -18.06
N LEU A 252 9.14 -20.33 -18.73
CA LEU A 252 9.26 -21.72 -18.24
C LEU A 252 10.71 -22.22 -18.15
N VAL A 253 11.61 -21.71 -18.98
CA VAL A 253 13.05 -22.05 -18.97
C VAL A 253 13.84 -21.14 -18.01
N GLU A 254 13.38 -19.92 -17.73
CA GLU A 254 14.06 -18.91 -16.91
C GLU A 254 13.48 -18.70 -15.50
N GLU A 255 12.41 -19.41 -15.12
CA GLU A 255 11.66 -19.14 -13.89
C GLU A 255 12.50 -19.24 -12.61
N GLN A 256 13.38 -20.23 -12.52
CA GLN A 256 14.27 -20.42 -11.37
C GLN A 256 15.32 -19.30 -11.27
N VAL A 257 15.95 -18.96 -12.39
CA VAL A 257 16.96 -17.88 -12.46
C VAL A 257 16.31 -16.53 -12.15
N THR A 258 15.17 -16.25 -12.77
CA THR A 258 14.38 -15.03 -12.52
C THR A 258 13.90 -14.98 -11.07
N GLY A 259 13.43 -16.11 -10.51
CA GLY A 259 13.02 -16.19 -9.11
C GLY A 259 14.15 -15.87 -8.14
N ASN A 260 15.36 -16.37 -8.40
CA ASN A 260 16.54 -16.09 -7.59
C ASN A 260 16.99 -14.63 -7.71
N ARG A 261 16.97 -14.05 -8.92
CA ARG A 261 17.24 -12.61 -9.14
C ARG A 261 16.23 -11.73 -8.41
N LEU A 262 14.93 -12.08 -8.42
CA LEU A 262 13.94 -11.30 -7.67
C LEU A 262 14.15 -11.39 -6.16
N LYS A 263 14.64 -12.53 -5.65
CA LYS A 263 14.98 -12.67 -4.22
C LYS A 263 16.20 -11.84 -3.82
N SER A 264 17.14 -11.56 -4.73
CA SER A 264 18.31 -10.72 -4.40
C SER A 264 17.94 -9.27 -4.09
N LEU A 265 16.75 -8.82 -4.48
CA LEU A 265 16.17 -7.53 -4.05
C LEU A 265 16.01 -7.42 -2.52
N SER A 266 16.05 -8.54 -1.79
CA SER A 266 15.88 -8.59 -0.33
C SER A 266 14.57 -7.94 0.16
N PRO A 267 13.40 -8.33 -0.37
CA PRO A 267 12.13 -7.71 0.02
C PRO A 267 11.76 -8.03 1.48
N SER A 268 11.11 -7.08 2.15
CA SER A 268 10.52 -7.27 3.48
C SER A 268 9.17 -7.98 3.35
N HIS A 269 9.14 -9.28 3.65
CA HIS A 269 7.91 -10.07 3.67
C HIS A 269 7.02 -9.70 4.88
N ALA A 270 7.63 -9.34 6.01
CA ALA A 270 6.93 -8.92 7.22
C ALA A 270 6.09 -7.64 7.00
N ALA A 271 6.48 -6.80 6.03
CA ALA A 271 5.75 -5.60 5.67
C ALA A 271 4.46 -5.89 4.88
N TRP A 272 4.22 -7.12 4.43
CA TRP A 272 2.99 -7.45 3.72
C TRP A 272 1.81 -7.40 4.67
N TYR A 273 0.65 -6.98 4.17
CA TYR A 273 -0.56 -6.86 4.97
C TYR A 273 -1.06 -8.25 5.45
N SER A 274 -0.84 -9.29 4.66
CA SER A 274 -1.21 -10.68 4.96
C SER A 274 -0.07 -11.47 5.62
N SER A 275 1.01 -10.81 6.08
CA SER A 275 2.12 -11.47 6.76
C SER A 275 1.69 -12.09 8.09
N LYS A 276 2.39 -13.15 8.53
CA LYS A 276 2.16 -13.77 9.84
C LYS A 276 2.38 -12.72 10.95
N GLU A 277 3.43 -11.94 10.81
CA GLU A 277 3.85 -10.87 11.71
C GLU A 277 2.77 -9.78 11.82
N SER A 278 1.98 -9.54 10.76
CA SER A 278 0.84 -8.61 10.81
C SER A 278 -0.22 -9.03 11.84
N SER A 279 -0.49 -10.33 11.98
CA SER A 279 -1.43 -10.86 12.97
C SER A 279 -0.88 -10.74 14.40
N GLU A 280 0.43 -10.92 14.57
CA GLU A 280 1.11 -10.84 15.87
C GLU A 280 1.15 -9.42 16.44
N ILE A 281 1.13 -8.41 15.56
CA ILE A 281 1.08 -7.00 15.95
C ILE A 281 -0.36 -6.45 16.00
N TYR A 282 -1.38 -7.31 15.97
CA TYR A 282 -2.80 -6.97 16.07
C TYR A 282 -3.31 -5.98 15.00
N ARG A 283 -2.85 -6.13 13.75
CA ARG A 283 -3.46 -5.41 12.63
C ARG A 283 -4.67 -6.20 12.13
N ASP A 284 -5.84 -5.61 12.33
CA ASP A 284 -7.12 -6.18 11.89
C ASP A 284 -7.87 -5.23 10.96
N GLU A 285 -8.91 -5.78 10.33
CA GLU A 285 -9.90 -5.02 9.57
C GLU A 285 -10.71 -4.08 10.47
N CYS A 286 -11.39 -3.13 9.83
CA CYS A 286 -12.45 -2.36 10.46
C CYS A 286 -13.49 -3.31 11.05
N THR A 287 -13.99 -2.99 12.25
CA THR A 287 -15.11 -3.71 12.85
C THR A 287 -16.31 -3.68 11.90
N ALA A 288 -17.09 -4.76 11.88
CA ALA A 288 -18.28 -4.86 11.06
C ALA A 288 -19.18 -3.62 11.21
N ASP A 289 -19.73 -3.16 10.09
CA ASP A 289 -20.63 -2.00 10.01
C ASP A 289 -20.03 -0.66 10.50
N THR A 290 -18.69 -0.53 10.47
CA THR A 290 -17.99 0.74 10.72
C THR A 290 -17.31 1.27 9.47
N ARG A 291 -17.17 2.60 9.38
CA ARG A 291 -16.44 3.31 8.31
C ARG A 291 -16.92 3.00 6.88
N LEU A 292 -18.16 2.51 6.72
CA LEU A 292 -18.70 2.06 5.44
C LEU A 292 -18.63 3.15 4.35
N GLU A 293 -18.99 4.39 4.68
CA GLU A 293 -18.92 5.52 3.74
C GLU A 293 -17.49 5.82 3.25
N VAL A 294 -16.50 5.63 4.12
CA VAL A 294 -15.09 5.86 3.79
C VAL A 294 -14.57 4.73 2.90
N LEU A 295 -14.90 3.49 3.25
CA LEU A 295 -14.54 2.30 2.47
C LEU A 295 -15.18 2.34 1.07
N GLU A 296 -16.44 2.77 0.98
CA GLU A 296 -17.13 2.93 -0.31
C GLU A 296 -16.43 3.97 -1.20
N LYS A 297 -15.98 5.10 -0.63
CA LYS A 297 -15.17 6.09 -1.37
C LYS A 297 -13.88 5.47 -1.91
N PHE A 298 -13.22 4.60 -1.16
CA PHE A 298 -12.01 3.91 -1.64
C PHE A 298 -12.33 2.94 -2.76
N LYS A 299 -13.43 2.19 -2.63
CA LYS A 299 -13.89 1.25 -3.65
C LYS A 299 -14.20 1.95 -4.97
N VAL A 300 -15.07 2.96 -4.94
CA VAL A 300 -15.42 3.79 -6.10
C VAL A 300 -14.17 4.38 -6.73
N TRP A 301 -13.28 4.98 -5.92
CA TRP A 301 -12.01 5.51 -6.42
C TRP A 301 -11.16 4.43 -7.08
N SER A 302 -11.07 3.24 -6.49
CA SER A 302 -10.26 2.16 -7.05
C SER A 302 -10.79 1.71 -8.40
N GLU A 303 -12.11 1.64 -8.59
CA GLU A 303 -12.81 1.20 -9.82
C GLU A 303 -12.80 2.23 -10.95
N ASP A 304 -12.77 3.53 -10.63
CA ASP A 304 -12.84 4.58 -11.65
C ASP A 304 -11.47 4.85 -12.30
N ASP A 305 -11.20 4.26 -13.46
CA ASP A 305 -9.94 4.45 -14.20
C ASP A 305 -9.61 5.92 -14.57
N THR A 306 -10.64 6.77 -14.59
CA THR A 306 -10.53 8.22 -14.86
C THR A 306 -10.23 9.05 -13.62
N ALA A 307 -10.43 8.46 -12.43
CA ALA A 307 -10.09 9.09 -11.17
C ALA A 307 -8.58 9.22 -10.96
N GLU A 308 -8.23 10.06 -9.99
CA GLU A 308 -6.84 10.40 -9.74
C GLU A 308 -5.99 9.21 -9.32
N LYS A 309 -4.74 9.19 -9.79
CA LYS A 309 -3.84 8.07 -9.53
C LYS A 309 -3.39 7.99 -8.08
N ILE A 310 -3.49 9.06 -7.30
CA ILE A 310 -3.05 9.08 -5.90
C ILE A 310 -4.21 9.42 -4.98
N TYR A 311 -4.45 8.55 -4.01
CA TYR A 311 -5.37 8.77 -2.90
C TYR A 311 -4.59 8.88 -1.60
N TRP A 312 -4.71 10.03 -0.94
CA TRP A 312 -4.00 10.33 0.30
C TRP A 312 -4.98 10.42 1.47
N LEU A 313 -4.89 9.45 2.38
CA LEU A 313 -5.64 9.40 3.63
C LEU A 313 -4.85 10.09 4.74
N ASN A 314 -5.22 11.32 5.06
CA ASN A 314 -4.63 12.09 6.13
C ASN A 314 -5.50 12.04 7.40
N GLY A 315 -4.89 11.92 8.57
CA GLY A 315 -5.63 11.85 9.82
C GLY A 315 -4.74 11.89 11.04
N MET A 316 -5.26 12.38 12.15
CA MET A 316 -4.54 12.44 13.42
C MET A 316 -4.16 11.03 13.93
N ALA A 317 -3.28 10.98 14.92
CA ALA A 317 -2.92 9.73 15.58
C ALA A 317 -4.20 9.05 16.13
N GLY A 318 -4.35 7.74 15.91
CA GLY A 318 -5.46 7.00 16.50
C GLY A 318 -6.82 7.11 15.81
N THR A 319 -6.90 7.71 14.62
CA THR A 319 -8.16 7.80 13.83
C THR A 319 -8.46 6.57 12.97
N GLY A 320 -7.65 5.50 13.02
CA GLY A 320 -7.89 4.26 12.28
C GLY A 320 -7.36 4.19 10.85
N LYS A 321 -6.40 5.03 10.46
CA LYS A 321 -5.80 5.03 9.10
C LYS A 321 -5.24 3.66 8.67
N THR A 322 -4.45 3.04 9.54
CA THR A 322 -3.82 1.74 9.25
C THR A 322 -4.87 0.64 9.10
N THR A 323 -5.91 0.65 9.94
CA THR A 323 -7.06 -0.27 9.89
C THR A 323 -7.84 -0.12 8.58
N LEU A 324 -8.09 1.12 8.15
CA LEU A 324 -8.73 1.41 6.86
C LEU A 324 -7.90 0.93 5.67
N ALA A 325 -6.58 1.17 5.68
CA ALA A 325 -5.67 0.67 4.65
C ALA A 325 -5.64 -0.86 4.62
N TYR A 326 -5.66 -1.51 5.79
CA TYR A 326 -5.67 -2.96 5.91
C TYR A 326 -6.95 -3.56 5.31
N THR A 327 -8.12 -3.03 5.66
CA THR A 327 -9.41 -3.44 5.09
C THR A 327 -9.44 -3.25 3.57
N LEU A 328 -8.92 -2.12 3.08
CA LEU A 328 -8.83 -1.86 1.64
C LEU A 328 -7.95 -2.92 0.95
N CYS A 329 -6.77 -3.23 1.48
CA CYS A 329 -5.92 -4.29 0.93
C CYS A 329 -6.65 -5.63 0.85
N LYS A 330 -7.35 -6.02 1.92
CA LYS A 330 -8.09 -7.30 1.96
C LYS A 330 -9.25 -7.34 0.95
N GLN A 331 -9.97 -6.23 0.77
CA GLN A 331 -11.02 -6.12 -0.24
C GLN A 331 -10.43 -6.24 -1.65
N LEU A 332 -9.33 -5.54 -1.92
CA LEU A 332 -8.69 -5.56 -3.23
C LEU A 332 -8.02 -6.90 -3.55
N GLU A 333 -7.46 -7.61 -2.58
CA GLU A 333 -6.91 -8.95 -2.80
C GLU A 333 -8.02 -9.95 -3.19
N LYS A 334 -9.19 -9.89 -2.53
CA LYS A 334 -10.35 -10.72 -2.90
C LYS A 334 -10.83 -10.47 -4.32
N GLU A 335 -10.62 -9.27 -4.83
CA GLU A 335 -10.94 -8.89 -6.20
C GLU A 335 -9.75 -9.09 -7.16
N ASP A 336 -8.63 -9.66 -6.73
CA ASP A 336 -7.36 -9.78 -7.49
C ASP A 336 -6.70 -8.45 -7.86
N ARG A 337 -7.10 -7.29 -7.30
CA ARG A 337 -6.66 -5.92 -7.70
C ARG A 337 -5.54 -5.32 -6.87
N LEU A 338 -5.17 -5.97 -5.76
CA LEU A 338 -4.04 -5.55 -4.95
C LEU A 338 -2.74 -5.94 -5.65
N ALA A 339 -2.01 -4.96 -6.16
CA ALA A 339 -0.78 -5.22 -6.91
C ALA A 339 0.45 -5.33 -5.99
N ALA A 340 0.52 -4.46 -4.99
CA ALA A 340 1.56 -4.49 -3.97
C ALA A 340 1.15 -3.68 -2.73
N ASN A 341 1.78 -3.95 -1.60
CA ASN A 341 1.59 -3.20 -0.36
C ASN A 341 2.85 -3.22 0.50
N PHE A 342 3.01 -2.24 1.39
CA PHE A 342 4.10 -2.25 2.37
C PHE A 342 3.64 -1.55 3.63
N PHE A 343 3.48 -2.24 4.76
CA PHE A 343 3.02 -1.67 6.03
C PHE A 343 4.15 -1.41 7.02
N CYS A 344 4.51 -0.13 7.20
CA CYS A 344 5.51 0.28 8.19
C CYS A 344 5.13 -0.16 9.61
N SER A 345 6.08 -0.73 10.34
CA SER A 345 5.93 -1.16 11.73
C SER A 345 7.17 -0.80 12.51
N ARG A 346 7.00 -0.27 13.72
CA ARG A 346 8.11 -0.11 14.67
C ARG A 346 8.44 -1.38 15.43
N LEU A 347 7.63 -2.42 15.26
CA LEU A 347 7.82 -3.69 15.93
C LEU A 347 8.66 -4.67 15.10
N LEU A 348 8.85 -4.37 13.81
CA LEU A 348 9.47 -5.28 12.85
C LEU A 348 10.59 -4.54 12.14
N ASP A 349 11.82 -5.03 12.25
CA ASP A 349 13.01 -4.30 11.80
C ASP A 349 12.98 -4.01 10.30
N SER A 350 12.65 -5.02 9.48
CA SER A 350 12.52 -4.84 8.03
C SER A 350 11.37 -3.92 7.60
N CYS A 351 10.43 -3.61 8.50
CA CYS A 351 9.34 -2.66 8.26
C CYS A 351 9.69 -1.23 8.70
N ARG A 352 10.86 -1.04 9.35
CA ARG A 352 11.44 0.26 9.70
C ARG A 352 12.45 0.75 8.68
N ASP A 353 12.71 -0.02 7.63
CA ASP A 353 13.65 0.36 6.57
C ASP A 353 12.92 0.70 5.25
N ALA A 354 13.11 1.93 4.75
CA ALA A 354 12.46 2.50 3.59
C ALA A 354 13.24 2.14 2.35
N HIS A 355 14.51 1.78 2.51
CA HIS A 355 15.26 1.13 1.45
C HIS A 355 14.58 -0.16 1.02
N LEU A 356 13.79 -0.79 1.89
CA LEU A 356 13.04 -2.00 1.58
C LEU A 356 11.65 -1.74 1.00
N ILE A 357 11.10 -0.52 1.04
CA ILE A 357 9.77 -0.23 0.45
C ILE A 357 9.75 -0.61 -1.03
N LEU A 358 10.65 -0.04 -1.82
CA LEU A 358 10.62 -0.19 -3.26
C LEU A 358 11.06 -1.59 -3.74
N PRO A 359 12.10 -2.23 -3.17
CA PRO A 359 12.38 -3.63 -3.42
C PRO A 359 11.18 -4.54 -3.12
N THR A 360 10.47 -4.30 -2.02
CA THR A 360 9.29 -5.07 -1.62
C THR A 360 8.11 -4.87 -2.57
N ILE A 361 7.88 -3.63 -2.99
CA ILE A 361 6.84 -3.30 -3.97
C ILE A 361 7.19 -3.87 -5.35
N ALA A 362 8.42 -3.71 -5.82
CA ALA A 362 8.87 -4.24 -7.10
C ALA A 362 8.78 -5.77 -7.14
N TYR A 363 9.16 -6.44 -6.06
CA TYR A 363 8.99 -7.88 -5.92
C TYR A 363 7.52 -8.30 -6.06
N GLN A 364 6.60 -7.65 -5.33
CA GLN A 364 5.17 -7.95 -5.41
C GLN A 364 4.58 -7.67 -6.80
N LEU A 365 4.95 -6.56 -7.43
CA LEU A 365 4.52 -6.25 -8.81
C LEU A 365 5.01 -7.31 -9.82
N ALA A 366 6.20 -7.86 -9.61
CA ALA A 366 6.72 -8.97 -10.40
C ALA A 366 6.01 -10.30 -10.12
N GLN A 367 5.40 -10.48 -8.95
CA GLN A 367 4.49 -11.60 -8.70
C GLN A 367 3.11 -11.36 -9.33
N TYR A 368 2.68 -10.10 -9.40
CA TYR A 368 1.39 -9.73 -9.94
C TYR A 368 1.32 -9.80 -11.48
N SER A 369 2.35 -9.32 -12.19
CA SER A 369 2.34 -9.13 -13.66
C SER A 369 3.57 -9.71 -14.37
N TYR A 370 3.33 -10.45 -15.45
CA TYR A 370 4.39 -11.10 -16.25
C TYR A 370 5.30 -10.12 -17.02
N PRO A 371 4.76 -9.12 -17.76
CA PRO A 371 5.59 -8.11 -18.40
C PRO A 371 6.49 -7.35 -17.43
N PHE A 372 5.98 -7.02 -16.24
CA PHE A 372 6.77 -6.36 -15.21
C PHE A 372 7.87 -7.27 -14.67
N ARG A 373 7.54 -8.55 -14.37
CA ARG A 373 8.50 -9.57 -13.93
C ARG A 373 9.68 -9.67 -14.88
N TYR A 374 9.41 -9.78 -16.17
CA TYR A 374 10.44 -9.89 -17.20
C TYR A 374 11.29 -8.64 -17.30
N ALA A 375 10.66 -7.46 -17.39
CA ALA A 375 11.38 -6.19 -17.47
C ALA A 375 12.32 -6.00 -16.28
N LEU A 376 11.85 -6.30 -15.07
CA LEU A 376 12.66 -6.23 -13.86
C LEU A 376 13.81 -7.27 -13.88
N SER A 377 13.55 -8.51 -14.30
CA SER A 377 14.58 -9.55 -14.39
C SER A 377 15.72 -9.16 -15.33
N ARG A 378 15.42 -8.53 -16.47
CA ARG A 378 16.42 -8.06 -17.43
C ARG A 378 17.27 -6.91 -16.88
N VAL A 379 16.68 -6.05 -16.06
CA VAL A 379 17.41 -4.98 -15.38
C VAL A 379 18.35 -5.57 -14.34
N LEU A 380 17.86 -6.53 -13.54
CA LEU A 380 18.67 -7.24 -12.53
C LEU A 380 19.76 -8.13 -13.14
N GLU A 381 19.61 -8.54 -14.39
CA GLU A 381 20.64 -9.23 -15.15
C GLU A 381 21.81 -8.32 -15.52
N ILE A 382 21.50 -7.09 -15.96
CA ILE A 382 22.51 -6.10 -16.34
C ILE A 382 23.19 -5.52 -15.09
N TYR A 383 22.43 -5.39 -14.00
CA TYR A 383 22.87 -4.81 -12.75
C TYR A 383 22.55 -5.74 -11.57
N PRO A 384 23.42 -6.73 -11.28
CA PRO A 384 23.17 -7.72 -10.21
C PRO A 384 23.29 -7.14 -8.79
N ASP A 385 24.03 -6.04 -8.62
CA ASP A 385 24.31 -5.40 -7.31
C ASP A 385 23.44 -4.15 -7.05
N VAL A 386 22.27 -4.02 -7.68
CA VAL A 386 21.38 -2.85 -7.49
C VAL A 386 20.76 -2.86 -6.11
N HIS A 387 21.52 -2.35 -5.14
CA HIS A 387 21.02 -1.82 -3.89
C HIS A 387 20.53 -0.37 -4.05
N THR A 388 20.70 0.22 -5.23
CA THR A 388 20.37 1.60 -5.52
C THR A 388 18.90 1.73 -5.92
N LEU A 389 18.09 1.88 -4.88
CA LEU A 389 16.77 2.52 -4.82
C LEU A 389 16.45 3.47 -5.99
N GLY A 390 17.41 4.28 -6.43
CA GLY A 390 17.29 5.27 -7.51
C GLY A 390 16.99 4.72 -8.91
N GLU A 391 17.51 3.55 -9.29
CA GLU A 391 17.28 2.99 -10.64
C GLU A 391 15.97 2.20 -10.72
N ILE A 392 15.63 1.46 -9.67
CA ILE A 392 14.30 0.86 -9.50
C ILE A 392 13.24 1.96 -9.40
N LEU A 393 13.54 3.05 -8.69
CA LEU A 393 12.72 4.27 -8.69
C LEU A 393 12.59 4.84 -10.09
N ASP A 394 13.67 5.03 -10.84
CA ASP A 394 13.58 5.62 -12.16
C ASP A 394 12.81 4.71 -13.13
N LEU A 395 12.93 3.38 -13.02
CA LEU A 395 12.17 2.42 -13.83
C LEU A 395 10.68 2.38 -13.45
N LEU A 396 10.37 2.39 -12.15
CA LEU A 396 9.01 2.50 -11.65
C LEU A 396 8.43 3.87 -12.03
N LEU A 397 9.12 4.98 -11.80
CA LEU A 397 8.59 6.34 -11.92
C LEU A 397 8.52 6.88 -13.34
N ASN A 398 9.51 6.57 -14.18
CA ASN A 398 9.46 6.92 -15.59
C ASN A 398 8.41 6.11 -16.35
N ARG A 399 7.85 5.06 -15.72
CA ARG A 399 6.72 4.29 -16.24
C ARG A 399 5.43 4.51 -15.45
N ILE A 400 5.45 4.89 -14.17
CA ILE A 400 4.25 5.02 -13.30
C ILE A 400 3.22 5.99 -13.87
N ALA A 401 3.67 7.06 -14.52
CA ALA A 401 2.77 8.03 -15.15
C ALA A 401 1.95 7.43 -16.31
N ASP A 402 2.53 6.46 -17.03
CA ASP A 402 1.89 5.73 -18.12
C ASP A 402 1.33 4.37 -17.66
N LEU A 403 1.65 3.98 -16.43
CA LEU A 403 1.17 2.74 -15.85
C LEU A 403 -0.20 2.96 -15.23
N PRO A 404 -1.04 1.93 -15.27
CA PRO A 404 -2.41 1.91 -14.74
C PRO A 404 -2.48 1.81 -13.23
N ILE A 405 -1.59 2.48 -12.54
CA ILE A 405 -1.35 2.20 -11.15
C ILE A 405 -1.97 3.31 -10.33
N LYS A 406 -2.80 2.90 -9.36
CA LYS A 406 -3.32 3.77 -8.32
C LYS A 406 -2.52 3.54 -7.04
N ILE A 407 -2.15 4.62 -6.37
CA ILE A 407 -1.36 4.62 -5.16
C ILE A 407 -2.21 5.17 -4.02
N PHE A 408 -2.41 4.35 -3.00
CA PHE A 408 -3.05 4.74 -1.77
C PHE A 408 -1.97 4.96 -0.70
N LEU A 409 -1.98 6.15 -0.11
CA LEU A 409 -1.02 6.57 0.92
C LEU A 409 -1.79 6.99 2.15
N THR A 410 -1.26 6.67 3.32
CA THR A 410 -1.76 7.26 4.58
C THR A 410 -0.69 8.17 5.15
N SER A 411 -1.06 9.20 5.92
CA SER A 411 -0.11 9.95 6.76
C SER A 411 -0.78 10.65 7.93
N ARG A 412 0.03 11.15 8.86
CA ARG A 412 -0.39 12.19 9.81
C ARG A 412 -0.31 13.56 9.11
N PRO A 413 -1.00 14.60 9.64
CA PRO A 413 -0.87 15.96 9.13
C PRO A 413 0.49 16.51 9.57
N ASP A 414 1.52 16.16 8.81
CA ASP A 414 2.86 16.70 8.95
C ASP A 414 3.03 17.88 7.97
N PRO A 415 3.53 19.05 8.41
CA PRO A 415 3.65 20.24 7.56
C PRO A 415 4.51 20.02 6.30
N GLU A 416 5.58 19.23 6.37
CA GLU A 416 6.48 18.97 5.24
C GLU A 416 5.85 17.99 4.25
N ILE A 417 5.12 16.98 4.75
CA ILE A 417 4.30 16.10 3.91
C ILE A 417 3.17 16.91 3.27
N LEU A 418 2.48 17.76 4.04
CA LEU A 418 1.42 18.64 3.55
C LEU A 418 1.93 19.56 2.45
N GLN A 419 3.03 20.26 2.66
CA GLN A 419 3.59 21.18 1.65
C GLN A 419 3.92 20.47 0.33
N ARG A 420 4.41 19.23 0.38
CA ARG A 420 4.77 18.44 -0.81
C ARG A 420 3.59 17.70 -1.44
N MET A 421 2.60 17.32 -0.64
CA MET A 421 1.40 16.63 -1.08
C MET A 421 0.33 17.59 -1.60
N LEU A 422 0.29 18.83 -1.09
CA LEU A 422 -0.60 19.88 -1.56
C LEU A 422 -0.26 20.25 -3.01
N PRO A 423 -1.27 20.49 -3.85
CA PRO A 423 -1.06 20.75 -5.26
C PRO A 423 -0.40 22.12 -5.46
N GLU A 424 0.88 22.13 -5.85
CA GLU A 424 1.42 23.25 -6.59
C GLU A 424 0.76 23.28 -7.97
N SER A 425 0.07 24.39 -8.25
CA SER A 425 -0.64 24.75 -9.47
C SER A 425 -0.24 23.90 -10.69
N GLY A 426 -1.11 22.95 -11.07
CA GLY A 426 -1.12 22.35 -12.41
C GLY A 426 -0.96 20.83 -12.54
N ASP A 427 -0.03 20.17 -11.82
CA ASP A 427 0.61 18.98 -12.44
C ASP A 427 0.63 17.65 -11.65
N CYS A 428 -0.24 17.48 -10.66
CA CYS A 428 -0.57 16.13 -10.16
C CYS A 428 -1.91 16.21 -9.43
N LYS A 429 -2.96 15.74 -10.06
CA LYS A 429 -4.28 15.71 -9.46
C LYS A 429 -4.33 14.52 -8.49
N ARG A 430 -4.80 14.75 -7.26
CA ARG A 430 -4.73 13.81 -6.13
C ARG A 430 -5.99 13.97 -5.29
N ILE A 431 -6.50 12.88 -4.73
CA ILE A 431 -7.63 12.94 -3.80
C ILE A 431 -7.07 12.94 -2.38
N VAL A 432 -7.45 13.93 -1.58
CA VAL A 432 -7.06 14.01 -0.17
C VAL A 432 -8.31 13.81 0.69
N LEU A 433 -8.30 12.76 1.51
CA LEU A 433 -9.33 12.55 2.53
C LEU A 433 -8.75 12.84 3.90
N HIS A 434 -9.27 13.88 4.55
CA HIS A 434 -8.95 14.22 5.93
C HIS A 434 -9.95 13.50 6.86
N LEU A 435 -9.49 12.46 7.57
CA LEU A 435 -10.33 11.70 8.51
C LEU A 435 -10.90 12.53 9.66
N HIS A 436 -10.24 13.65 9.99
CA HIS A 436 -10.70 14.58 11.01
C HIS A 436 -11.81 15.53 10.51
N ASN A 437 -12.12 15.51 9.21
CA ASN A 437 -13.20 16.30 8.60
C ASN A 437 -14.48 15.49 8.39
N ILE A 438 -14.51 14.22 8.83
CA ILE A 438 -15.72 13.40 8.83
C ILE A 438 -16.62 13.87 9.97
N ASP A 439 -17.93 13.88 9.73
CA ASP A 439 -18.92 14.26 10.74
C ASP A 439 -18.71 13.47 12.05
N GLN A 440 -18.59 14.20 13.16
CA GLN A 440 -18.35 13.63 14.47
C GLN A 440 -19.44 12.61 14.86
N SER A 441 -20.69 12.86 14.48
CA SER A 441 -21.81 11.96 14.79
C SER A 441 -21.64 10.58 14.13
N VAL A 442 -21.16 10.56 12.88
CA VAL A 442 -20.86 9.32 12.14
C VAL A 442 -19.72 8.57 12.82
N VAL A 443 -18.63 9.27 13.15
CA VAL A 443 -17.48 8.67 13.83
C VAL A 443 -17.86 8.12 15.20
N GLN A 444 -18.70 8.82 15.97
CA GLN A 444 -19.19 8.36 17.26
C GLN A 444 -20.11 7.13 17.13
N GLY A 445 -20.94 7.06 16.09
CA GLY A 445 -21.72 5.87 15.77
C GLY A 445 -20.84 4.65 15.52
N ASP A 446 -19.75 4.81 14.77
CA ASP A 446 -18.79 3.73 14.54
C ASP A 446 -18.02 3.34 15.81
N ILE A 447 -17.61 4.31 16.63
CA ILE A 447 -16.95 4.06 17.91
C ILE A 447 -17.88 3.27 18.84
N ARG A 448 -19.19 3.60 18.87
CA ARG A 448 -20.18 2.83 19.63
C ARG A 448 -20.16 1.36 19.22
N ARG A 449 -20.27 1.06 17.92
CA ARG A 449 -20.26 -0.32 17.41
C ARG A 449 -18.97 -1.05 17.80
N TYR A 450 -17.83 -0.38 17.69
CA TYR A 450 -16.54 -0.91 18.14
C TYR A 450 -16.54 -1.26 19.63
N LEU A 451 -17.00 -0.34 20.49
CA LEU A 451 -17.07 -0.55 21.94
C LEU A 451 -18.06 -1.67 22.31
N GLU A 452 -19.23 -1.71 21.67
CA GLU A 452 -20.23 -2.77 21.89
C GLU A 452 -19.69 -4.15 21.52
N ALA A 453 -18.96 -4.26 20.40
CA ALA A 453 -18.31 -5.50 20.02
C ALA A 453 -17.20 -5.91 21.00
N GLY A 454 -16.33 -4.97 21.40
CA GLY A 454 -15.18 -5.23 22.27
C GLY A 454 -15.52 -5.45 23.74
N LEU A 455 -16.56 -4.80 24.26
CA LEU A 455 -17.00 -4.87 25.66
C LEU A 455 -18.22 -5.77 25.86
N LYS A 456 -18.64 -6.51 24.83
CA LYS A 456 -19.75 -7.49 24.92
C LYS A 456 -19.67 -8.40 26.16
N PRO A 457 -18.49 -8.93 26.56
CA PRO A 457 -18.38 -9.79 27.76
C PRO A 457 -18.61 -9.05 29.09
N ALA A 458 -18.40 -7.72 29.13
CA ALA A 458 -18.51 -6.91 30.34
C ALA A 458 -19.94 -6.40 30.62
N ASN A 459 -20.91 -6.66 29.72
CA ASN A 459 -22.33 -6.29 29.86
C ASN A 459 -22.56 -4.82 30.28
N VAL A 460 -21.99 -3.89 29.52
CA VAL A 460 -22.02 -2.45 29.80
C VAL A 460 -23.42 -1.87 29.58
N SER A 461 -23.91 -1.06 30.52
CA SER A 461 -25.22 -0.38 30.41
C SER A 461 -25.22 0.67 29.27
N ALA A 462 -26.40 0.99 28.75
CA ALA A 462 -26.55 2.00 27.69
C ALA A 462 -26.04 3.39 28.13
N GLU A 463 -26.23 3.75 29.40
CA GLU A 463 -25.75 5.01 29.97
C GLU A 463 -24.21 5.07 29.99
N HIS A 464 -23.57 4.02 30.51
CA HIS A 464 -22.12 3.92 30.53
C HIS A 464 -21.53 3.91 29.10
N MET A 465 -22.21 3.25 28.16
CA MET A 465 -21.81 3.25 26.76
C MET A 465 -21.85 4.66 26.15
N ASN A 466 -22.90 5.45 26.45
CA ASN A 466 -22.99 6.84 26.00
C ASN A 466 -21.83 7.69 26.55
N THR A 467 -21.45 7.49 27.81
CA THR A 467 -20.30 8.18 28.43
C THR A 467 -19.00 7.81 27.73
N LEU A 468 -18.74 6.53 27.47
CA LEU A 468 -17.53 6.09 26.77
C LEU A 468 -17.45 6.66 25.34
N VAL A 469 -18.55 6.66 24.60
CA VAL A 469 -18.62 7.25 23.25
C VAL A 469 -18.36 8.76 23.29
N THR A 470 -18.95 9.45 24.28
CA THR A 470 -18.74 10.89 24.46
C THR A 470 -17.28 11.20 24.78
N ASN A 471 -16.67 10.46 25.71
CA ASN A 471 -15.28 10.64 26.09
C ASN A 471 -14.30 10.28 24.96
N SER A 472 -14.67 9.31 24.11
CA SER A 472 -13.86 8.94 22.95
C SER A 472 -13.76 10.06 21.90
N GLY A 473 -14.75 10.96 21.84
CA GLY A 473 -14.83 11.99 20.81
C GLY A 473 -14.79 11.37 19.41
N VAL A 474 -13.70 11.62 18.66
CA VAL A 474 -13.44 11.07 17.32
C VAL A 474 -12.25 10.10 17.27
N LEU A 475 -11.71 9.72 18.44
CA LEU A 475 -10.47 8.97 18.56
C LEU A 475 -10.74 7.48 18.82
N PHE A 476 -10.60 6.65 17.78
CA PHE A 476 -10.68 5.19 17.92
C PHE A 476 -9.63 4.62 18.88
N ILE A 477 -8.46 5.26 18.99
CA ILE A 477 -7.43 4.83 19.94
C ILE A 477 -7.93 4.89 21.39
N TYR A 478 -8.80 5.85 21.75
CA TYR A 478 -9.40 5.88 23.08
C TYR A 478 -10.25 4.63 23.31
N ALA A 479 -11.18 4.36 22.41
CA ALA A 479 -12.05 3.19 22.48
C ALA A 479 -11.25 1.87 22.52
N ALA A 480 -10.23 1.74 21.67
CA ALA A 480 -9.35 0.58 21.65
C ALA A 480 -8.57 0.41 22.96
N THR A 481 -8.03 1.50 23.51
CA THR A 481 -7.34 1.46 24.81
C THR A 481 -8.30 1.10 25.95
N VAL A 482 -9.55 1.59 25.96
CA VAL A 482 -10.57 1.20 26.93
C VAL A 482 -10.89 -0.29 26.84
N VAL A 483 -11.19 -0.80 25.64
CA VAL A 483 -11.47 -2.23 25.42
C VAL A 483 -10.33 -3.08 25.94
N ARG A 484 -9.09 -2.74 25.58
CA ARG A 484 -7.90 -3.47 26.08
C ARG A 484 -7.78 -3.38 27.59
N TYR A 485 -7.87 -2.19 28.17
CA TYR A 485 -7.71 -2.00 29.61
C TYR A 485 -8.75 -2.77 30.44
N VAL A 486 -10.02 -2.73 30.02
CA VAL A 486 -11.13 -3.40 30.73
C VAL A 486 -11.10 -4.92 30.51
N SER A 487 -10.68 -5.39 29.33
CA SER A 487 -10.67 -6.81 28.98
C SER A 487 -9.41 -7.55 29.48
N ASP A 488 -8.36 -6.81 29.80
CA ASP A 488 -7.08 -7.36 30.25
C ASP A 488 -7.24 -8.12 31.59
N PHE A 489 -6.51 -9.24 31.74
CA PHE A 489 -6.68 -10.27 32.80
C PHE A 489 -8.01 -11.05 32.79
N GLY A 490 -8.52 -11.40 31.60
CA GLY A 490 -9.62 -12.34 31.44
C GLY A 490 -10.94 -11.85 32.06
N PHE A 491 -11.19 -10.54 31.99
CA PHE A 491 -12.38 -9.86 32.52
C PHE A 491 -12.59 -9.90 34.04
N SER A 492 -11.68 -10.49 34.82
CA SER A 492 -11.87 -10.69 36.28
C SER A 492 -12.02 -9.39 37.07
N ARG A 493 -11.40 -8.29 36.59
CA ARG A 493 -11.51 -6.93 37.16
C ARG A 493 -12.20 -5.93 36.24
N SER A 494 -12.94 -6.43 35.24
CA SER A 494 -13.55 -5.60 34.20
C SER A 494 -14.46 -4.52 34.78
N SER A 495 -15.31 -4.85 35.75
CA SER A 495 -16.22 -3.88 36.38
C SER A 495 -15.50 -2.76 37.13
N GLU A 496 -14.43 -3.07 37.87
CA GLU A 496 -13.64 -2.09 38.60
C GLU A 496 -12.94 -1.13 37.64
N ARG A 497 -12.24 -1.67 36.63
CA ARG A 497 -11.54 -0.89 35.61
C ARG A 497 -12.51 -0.05 34.77
N LEU A 498 -13.68 -0.58 34.45
CA LEU A 498 -14.73 0.15 33.76
C LEU A 498 -15.20 1.35 34.60
N ASN A 499 -15.45 1.16 35.89
CA ASN A 499 -15.85 2.24 36.80
C ASN A 499 -14.75 3.31 36.94
N GLN A 500 -13.47 2.92 36.95
CA GLN A 500 -12.35 3.86 36.94
C GLN A 500 -12.34 4.73 35.67
N VAL A 501 -12.52 4.12 34.49
CA VAL A 501 -12.59 4.85 33.21
C VAL A 501 -13.81 5.78 33.17
N LEU A 502 -14.97 5.34 33.69
CA LEU A 502 -16.19 6.15 33.76
C LEU A 502 -16.09 7.30 34.76
N GLY A 503 -15.23 7.16 35.79
CA GLY A 503 -14.95 8.19 36.78
C GLY A 503 -14.05 9.33 36.28
N LEU A 504 -13.47 9.21 35.09
CA LEU A 504 -12.72 10.29 34.45
C LEU A 504 -13.63 11.48 34.18
N THR A 505 -13.23 12.66 34.66
CA THR A 505 -13.99 13.91 34.47
C THR A 505 -14.16 14.22 32.99
N LYS A 506 -15.27 14.88 32.61
CA LYS A 506 -15.52 15.25 31.21
C LYS A 506 -14.31 16.01 30.64
N PRO A 507 -13.69 15.52 29.56
CA PRO A 507 -12.49 16.12 29.02
C PRO A 507 -12.78 17.55 28.57
N SER A 508 -11.83 18.44 28.85
CA SER A 508 -11.81 19.80 28.29
C SER A 508 -11.82 19.74 26.75
N SER A 509 -12.27 20.82 26.09
CA SER A 509 -12.48 20.91 24.63
C SER A 509 -11.22 20.75 23.75
N ALA A 510 -10.08 20.32 24.33
CA ALA A 510 -8.83 20.11 23.61
C ALA A 510 -8.79 18.73 22.94
N SER A 511 -8.31 18.70 21.69
CA SER A 511 -8.34 17.55 20.75
C SER A 511 -7.65 16.25 21.21
N ASN A 512 -7.00 16.20 22.37
CA ASN A 512 -6.37 15.00 22.93
C ASN A 512 -6.51 14.87 24.45
N ALA A 513 -7.34 15.69 25.11
CA ALA A 513 -7.44 15.70 26.57
C ALA A 513 -7.90 14.33 27.11
N ALA A 514 -8.95 13.78 26.52
CA ALA A 514 -9.53 12.51 26.94
C ALA A 514 -8.53 11.34 26.89
N ILE A 515 -7.74 11.24 25.82
CA ILE A 515 -6.76 10.14 25.69
C ILE A 515 -5.59 10.31 26.67
N ASN A 516 -5.18 11.55 26.97
CA ASN A 516 -4.14 11.83 27.97
C ASN A 516 -4.61 11.45 29.38
N GLU A 517 -5.86 11.75 29.73
CA GLU A 517 -6.46 11.35 31.00
C GLU A 517 -6.53 9.82 31.13
N LEU A 518 -6.92 9.13 30.06
CA LEU A 518 -6.92 7.66 30.04
C LEU A 518 -5.50 7.09 30.21
N TYR A 519 -4.49 7.66 29.57
CA TYR A 519 -3.10 7.25 29.78
C TYR A 519 -2.61 7.54 31.20
N SER A 520 -2.97 8.68 31.78
CA SER A 520 -2.66 9.02 33.16
C SER A 520 -3.25 7.99 34.10
N LEU A 521 -4.53 7.65 33.94
CA LEU A 521 -5.21 6.63 34.74
C LEU A 521 -4.49 5.28 34.66
N ILE A 522 -4.17 4.81 33.46
CA ILE A 522 -3.49 3.51 33.29
C ILE A 522 -2.14 3.50 34.01
N LEU A 523 -1.38 4.59 33.91
CA LEU A 523 -0.08 4.72 34.55
C LEU A 523 -0.18 4.85 36.06
N GLU A 524 -1.12 5.66 36.58
CA GLU A 524 -1.37 5.81 38.02
C GLU A 524 -1.80 4.47 38.64
N GLN A 525 -2.64 3.70 37.97
CA GLN A 525 -3.05 2.38 38.45
C GLN A 525 -1.91 1.33 38.39
N ALA A 526 -0.92 1.54 37.52
CA ALA A 526 0.23 0.65 37.40
C ALA A 526 1.39 1.03 38.34
N ILE A 527 1.60 2.33 38.58
CA ILE A 527 2.75 2.88 39.32
C ILE A 527 2.35 3.22 40.77
N CYS A 528 1.20 3.86 40.99
CA CYS A 528 0.80 4.35 42.30
C CYS A 528 -0.02 3.32 43.09
N ASP A 529 0.25 2.03 42.90
CA ASP A 529 -0.38 0.97 43.70
C ASP A 529 0.11 1.11 45.15
N PRO A 530 -0.78 1.25 46.15
CA PRO A 530 -0.40 1.41 47.55
C PRO A 530 0.44 0.26 48.12
N ARG A 531 0.50 -0.87 47.41
CA ARG A 531 1.28 -2.04 47.77
C ARG A 531 2.74 -1.96 47.30
N LEU A 532 3.08 -1.01 46.43
CA LEU A 532 4.42 -0.82 45.89
C LEU A 532 5.23 0.16 46.74
N GLY A 533 6.48 -0.20 47.03
CA GLY A 533 7.45 0.73 47.64
C GLY A 533 7.98 1.77 46.65
N GLU A 534 8.58 2.86 47.14
CA GLU A 534 9.15 3.92 46.29
C GLU A 534 10.17 3.38 45.27
N GLU A 535 11.03 2.45 45.69
CA GLU A 535 12.00 1.79 44.80
C GLU A 535 11.34 1.02 43.66
N GLU A 536 10.22 0.32 43.91
CA GLU A 536 9.50 -0.43 42.87
C GLU A 536 8.83 0.52 41.86
N GLN A 537 8.33 1.67 42.34
CA GLN A 537 7.75 2.70 41.47
C GLN A 537 8.81 3.30 40.53
N GLU A 538 10.01 3.59 41.07
CA GLU A 538 11.14 4.07 40.27
C GLU A 538 11.58 3.03 39.23
N GLN A 539 11.61 1.75 39.59
CA GLN A 539 11.93 0.67 38.65
C GLN A 539 10.90 0.57 37.51
N ILE A 540 9.61 0.71 37.82
CA ILE A 540 8.55 0.71 36.79
C ILE A 540 8.74 1.89 35.82
N LEU A 541 8.99 3.09 36.35
CA LEU A 541 9.25 4.29 35.55
C LEU A 541 10.51 4.14 34.69
N LEU A 542 11.58 3.56 35.25
CA LEU A 542 12.82 3.34 34.53
C LEU A 542 12.63 2.39 33.35
N VAL A 543 11.94 1.25 33.55
CA VAL A 543 11.58 0.32 32.47
C VAL A 543 10.73 1.02 31.41
N LEU A 544 9.71 1.78 31.84
CA LEU A 544 8.83 2.49 30.93
C LEU A 544 9.60 3.52 30.08
N HIS A 545 10.38 4.40 30.71
CA HIS A 545 11.17 5.43 30.02
C HIS A 545 12.18 4.82 29.05
N THR A 546 12.85 3.74 29.45
CA THR A 546 13.78 3.01 28.57
C THR A 546 13.07 2.47 27.32
N VAL A 547 11.89 1.88 27.47
CA VAL A 547 11.08 1.39 26.34
C VAL A 547 10.62 2.53 25.43
N ILE A 548 10.35 3.72 25.97
CA ILE A 548 9.93 4.88 25.17
C ILE A 548 11.10 5.47 24.37
N CYS A 549 12.28 5.55 24.97
CA CYS A 549 13.48 6.14 24.35
C CYS A 549 14.23 5.18 23.43
N ALA A 550 13.98 3.88 23.55
CA ALA A 550 14.64 2.89 22.70
C ALA A 550 14.31 3.10 21.22
N GLN A 551 15.36 3.17 20.39
CA GLN A 551 15.22 3.29 18.92
C GLN A 551 14.60 2.03 18.29
N GLU A 552 14.80 0.89 18.95
CA GLU A 552 14.32 -0.42 18.55
C GLU A 552 13.66 -1.12 19.76
N PRO A 553 12.59 -1.92 19.57
CA PRO A 553 12.01 -2.72 20.63
C PRO A 553 13.07 -3.56 21.33
N LEU A 554 13.12 -3.47 22.66
CA LEU A 554 14.09 -4.20 23.46
C LEU A 554 13.43 -5.43 24.08
N SER A 555 14.10 -6.57 24.01
CA SER A 555 13.64 -7.78 24.69
C SER A 555 13.62 -7.60 26.22
N ALA A 556 12.83 -8.41 26.93
CA ALA A 556 12.78 -8.35 28.39
C ALA A 556 14.14 -8.67 29.04
N SER A 557 14.94 -9.55 28.45
CA SER A 557 16.29 -9.89 28.92
C SER A 557 17.29 -8.76 28.66
N THR A 558 17.17 -8.06 27.52
CA THR A 558 17.97 -6.87 27.22
C THR A 558 17.64 -5.75 28.21
N LEU A 559 16.36 -5.46 28.45
CA LEU A 559 15.93 -4.48 29.46
C LEU A 559 16.41 -4.85 30.87
N SER A 560 16.30 -6.13 31.25
CA SER A 560 16.82 -6.64 32.52
C SER A 560 18.32 -6.40 32.66
N SER A 561 19.09 -6.64 31.59
CA SER A 561 20.56 -6.47 31.58
C SER A 561 20.97 -5.00 31.64
N ILE A 562 20.31 -4.12 30.88
CA ILE A 562 20.62 -2.69 30.84
C ILE A 562 20.27 -2.02 32.17
N LEU A 563 19.14 -2.41 32.76
CA LEU A 563 18.59 -1.75 33.95
C LEU A 563 19.03 -2.40 35.27
N GLY A 564 19.73 -3.54 35.22
CA GLY A 564 20.12 -4.29 36.41
C GLY A 564 18.93 -4.87 37.19
N LEU A 565 17.79 -5.09 36.53
CA LEU A 565 16.56 -5.61 37.12
C LEU A 565 16.39 -7.10 36.83
N SER A 566 15.56 -7.80 37.61
CA SER A 566 15.20 -9.18 37.26
C SER A 566 14.29 -9.20 36.02
N GLU A 567 14.46 -10.20 35.14
CA GLU A 567 13.59 -10.36 33.97
C GLU A 567 12.11 -10.55 34.37
N GLN A 568 11.86 -11.13 35.55
CA GLN A 568 10.51 -11.25 36.11
C GLN A 568 9.91 -9.88 36.47
N ALA A 569 10.70 -8.97 37.06
CA ALA A 569 10.25 -7.61 37.37
C ALA A 569 9.96 -6.82 36.09
N VAL A 570 10.80 -6.93 35.07
CA VAL A 570 10.55 -6.32 33.74
C VAL A 570 9.26 -6.87 33.13
N LYS A 571 9.09 -8.19 33.09
CA LYS A 571 7.87 -8.83 32.56
C LYS A 571 6.62 -8.46 33.35
N ALA A 572 6.71 -8.34 34.67
CA ALA A 572 5.61 -7.90 35.53
C ALA A 572 5.23 -6.44 35.22
N THR A 573 6.22 -5.56 35.10
CA THR A 573 6.05 -4.14 34.74
C THR A 573 5.38 -3.98 33.39
N VAL A 574 5.87 -4.68 32.37
CA VAL A 574 5.25 -4.60 31.04
C VAL A 574 3.86 -5.24 31.05
N SER A 575 3.67 -6.31 31.83
CA SER A 575 2.38 -6.97 31.98
C SER A 575 1.32 -6.11 32.67
N SER A 576 1.69 -5.24 33.62
CA SER A 576 0.75 -4.31 34.27
C SER A 576 0.25 -3.22 33.32
N MET A 577 0.97 -2.98 32.21
CA MET A 577 0.67 -1.94 31.22
C MET A 577 0.30 -2.51 29.84
N ARG A 578 -0.22 -3.74 29.73
CA ARG A 578 -0.60 -4.39 28.44
C ARG A 578 -1.65 -3.64 27.60
N SER A 579 -2.34 -2.68 28.21
CA SER A 579 -3.27 -1.78 27.52
C SER A 579 -2.56 -0.72 26.65
N VAL A 580 -1.29 -0.43 26.93
CA VAL A 580 -0.47 0.60 26.24
C VAL A 580 0.89 0.08 25.74
N LEU A 581 1.41 -0.99 26.35
CA LEU A 581 2.61 -1.72 25.93
C LEU A 581 2.25 -3.09 25.35
N ASN A 582 3.10 -3.59 24.45
CA ASN A 582 3.00 -4.92 23.87
C ASN A 582 4.29 -5.71 24.10
N ILE A 583 4.15 -7.00 24.37
CA ILE A 583 5.24 -7.99 24.33
C ILE A 583 4.95 -8.90 23.14
N GLN A 584 5.87 -9.00 22.20
CA GLN A 584 5.74 -9.94 21.08
C GLN A 584 5.69 -11.39 21.58
N GLN A 585 4.95 -12.27 20.88
CA GLN A 585 4.67 -13.64 21.32
C GLN A 585 5.95 -14.48 21.54
N ASP A 586 7.06 -14.12 20.88
CA ASP A 586 8.37 -14.78 21.02
C ASP A 586 9.35 -14.05 21.97
N ASN A 587 8.87 -13.10 22.81
CA ASN A 587 9.67 -12.28 23.74
C ASN A 587 10.74 -11.38 23.08
N GLU A 588 10.70 -11.19 21.75
CA GLU A 588 11.76 -10.49 21.01
C GLU A 588 11.77 -8.96 21.19
N GLY A 589 10.69 -8.35 21.68
CA GLY A 589 10.65 -6.90 21.87
C GLY A 589 9.47 -6.38 22.67
N VAL A 590 9.75 -5.42 23.55
CA VAL A 590 8.78 -4.58 24.25
C VAL A 590 8.66 -3.24 23.54
N ALA A 591 7.44 -2.81 23.25
CA ALA A 591 7.20 -1.53 22.60
C ALA A 591 5.80 -0.99 22.88
N THR A 592 5.61 0.29 22.57
CA THR A 592 4.31 0.95 22.67
C THR A 592 3.34 0.43 21.61
N LEU A 593 2.08 0.22 21.98
CA LEU A 593 1.03 -0.20 21.05
C LEU A 593 0.72 0.87 20.00
N HIS A 594 0.87 2.14 20.36
CA HIS A 594 0.58 3.24 19.47
C HIS A 594 1.42 4.47 19.79
N LYS A 595 1.92 5.15 18.75
CA LYS A 595 2.81 6.32 18.89
C LYS A 595 2.19 7.46 19.71
N SER A 596 0.87 7.61 19.77
CA SER A 596 0.25 8.64 20.64
C SER A 596 0.61 8.50 22.12
N PHE A 597 0.95 7.29 22.59
CA PHE A 597 1.38 7.05 23.96
C PHE A 597 2.81 7.53 24.21
N SER A 598 3.75 7.22 23.30
CA SER A 598 5.09 7.83 23.35
C SER A 598 5.01 9.36 23.20
N ASP A 599 4.17 9.88 22.30
CA ASP A 599 3.97 11.34 22.13
C ASP A 599 3.41 12.00 23.41
N TYR A 600 2.71 11.23 24.25
CA TYR A 600 2.19 11.70 25.53
C TYR A 600 3.30 11.76 26.59
N LEU A 601 4.10 10.70 26.72
CA LEU A 601 5.19 10.63 27.71
C LEU A 601 6.34 11.60 27.40
N LEU A 602 6.57 11.91 26.12
CA LEU A 602 7.60 12.82 25.64
C LEU A 602 7.17 14.31 25.62
N ASP A 603 5.96 14.62 26.07
CA ASP A 603 5.47 16.00 26.19
C ASP A 603 5.23 16.34 27.65
N ARG A 604 6.10 17.18 28.22
CA ARG A 604 6.05 17.60 29.64
C ARG A 604 4.72 18.21 30.04
N ASN A 605 4.05 18.93 29.13
CA ASN A 605 2.77 19.56 29.43
C ASN A 605 1.64 18.52 29.54
N ARG A 606 1.76 17.41 28.83
CA ARG A 606 0.76 16.33 28.81
C ARG A 606 0.96 15.35 29.95
N SER A 607 2.17 14.84 30.15
CA SER A 607 2.47 13.75 31.11
C SER A 607 2.89 14.22 32.50
N LYS A 608 3.22 15.51 32.68
CA LYS A 608 3.54 16.13 33.97
C LYS A 608 4.60 15.34 34.76
N ALA A 609 4.23 14.73 35.89
CA ALA A 609 5.14 13.98 36.75
C ALA A 609 5.64 12.67 36.11
N LEU A 610 4.94 12.16 35.09
CA LEU A 610 5.29 10.93 34.36
C LEU A 610 6.17 11.21 33.14
N TYR A 611 6.57 12.47 32.93
CA TYR A 611 7.35 12.92 31.78
C TYR A 611 8.68 12.20 31.66
N CYS A 612 8.99 11.76 30.44
CA CYS A 612 10.26 11.14 30.10
C CYS A 612 11.21 12.19 29.50
N GLU A 613 12.31 12.44 30.20
CA GLU A 613 13.40 13.30 29.72
C GLU A 613 14.35 12.49 28.83
N GLU A 614 14.14 12.50 27.51
CA GLU A 614 14.97 11.77 26.53
C GLU A 614 16.48 12.01 26.72
N GLU A 615 16.87 13.27 26.97
CA GLU A 615 18.29 13.66 27.15
C GLU A 615 18.96 13.02 28.37
N LYS A 616 18.19 12.53 29.35
CA LYS A 616 18.74 11.83 30.53
C LYS A 616 18.79 10.31 30.36
N GLN A 617 18.12 9.79 29.32
CA GLN A 617 18.00 8.36 29.05
C GLN A 617 18.94 7.89 27.92
N HIS A 618 19.41 8.82 27.07
CA HIS A 618 20.50 8.61 26.12
C HIS A 618 21.86 8.77 26.80
#